data_AF-A0A2W2BAX7-F1
#
_entry.id   AF-A0A2W2BAX7-F1
#
_cell.length_a   1.000
_cell.length_b   1.000
_cell.length_c   1.000
_cell.angle_alpha   90.00
_cell.angle_beta   90.00
_cell.angle_gamma   90.00
#
_symmetry.space_group_name_H-M   'P 1'
#
loop_
_entity.id
_entity.type
_entity.pdbx_description
1 polymer ?
#
loop_
_entity_poly.entity_id
_entity_poly.type
_entity_poly.pdbx_seq_one_letter_code
_entity_poly.pdbx_strand_id
1 'polypeptide(L)' 'LKDEFGLGATLPNKKLAIPLTEQAVDLYNNRRPHLSLGMKTPQQVHKKSRPLEATGTI' A
#
# COMPACT_ATOMS: atom_id res chain seq x y z
N LEU A 1 -3.42 16.84 -3.30
CA LEU A 1 -3.25 15.42 -2.90
C LEU A 1 -4.52 14.72 -2.40
N LYS A 2 -5.47 15.38 -1.68
CA LYS A 2 -6.72 14.70 -1.31
C LYS A 2 -7.71 14.51 -2.48
N ASP A 3 -7.63 15.34 -3.52
CA ASP A 3 -8.66 15.36 -4.59
C ASP A 3 -8.39 14.41 -5.78
N GLU A 4 -7.23 13.76 -5.84
CA GLU A 4 -6.76 13.05 -7.04
C GLU A 4 -7.39 11.65 -7.23
N PHE A 5 -8.08 11.11 -6.23
CA PHE A 5 -8.64 9.74 -6.27
C PHE A 5 -10.17 9.70 -6.11
N GLY A 6 -10.86 10.80 -6.40
CA GLY A 6 -12.31 10.89 -6.20
C GLY A 6 -12.71 10.89 -4.71
N LEU A 7 -11.81 11.31 -3.83
CA LEU A 7 -12.06 11.36 -2.39
C LEU A 7 -13.14 12.44 -2.12
N GLY A 8 -14.27 12.03 -1.56
CA GLY A 8 -15.44 12.89 -1.37
C GLY A 8 -16.51 12.78 -2.45
N ALA A 9 -16.30 11.93 -3.47
CA ALA A 9 -17.30 11.59 -4.48
C ALA A 9 -17.67 10.11 -4.43
N THR A 10 -18.86 9.76 -4.93
CA THR A 10 -19.26 8.36 -5.12
C THR A 10 -18.65 7.81 -6.40
N LEU A 11 -17.96 6.68 -6.32
CA LEU A 11 -17.43 6.00 -7.50
C LEU A 11 -18.59 5.39 -8.31
N PRO A 12 -18.64 5.62 -9.64
CA PRO A 12 -19.83 5.33 -10.43
C PRO A 12 -20.11 3.85 -10.64
N ASN A 13 -19.09 2.98 -10.58
CA ASN A 13 -19.27 1.53 -10.67
C ASN A 13 -18.05 0.75 -10.16
N LYS A 14 -18.26 -0.56 -9.93
CA LYS A 14 -17.21 -1.48 -9.44
C LYS A 14 -16.03 -1.63 -10.40
N LYS A 15 -16.26 -1.54 -11.73
CA LYS A 15 -15.19 -1.68 -12.73
C LYS A 15 -14.11 -0.61 -12.57
N LEU A 16 -14.49 0.59 -12.11
CA LEU A 16 -13.55 1.66 -11.78
C LEU A 16 -13.07 1.59 -10.33
N ALA A 17 -13.93 1.21 -9.38
CA ALA A 17 -13.58 1.20 -7.96
C ALA A 17 -12.49 0.18 -7.62
N ILE A 18 -12.52 -1.01 -8.23
CA ILE A 18 -11.54 -2.08 -7.97
C ILE A 18 -10.11 -1.62 -8.31
N PRO A 19 -9.78 -1.23 -9.56
CA PRO A 19 -8.41 -0.84 -9.91
C PRO A 19 -7.95 0.43 -9.17
N LEU A 20 -8.85 1.36 -8.85
CA LEU A 20 -8.51 2.53 -8.03
C LEU A 20 -8.13 2.14 -6.61
N THR A 21 -8.87 1.19 -6.01
CA THR A 21 -8.56 0.67 -4.67
C THR A 21 -7.22 -0.03 -4.67
N GLU A 22 -6.94 -0.87 -5.67
CA GLU A 22 -5.65 -1.57 -5.82
C GLU A 22 -4.49 -0.58 -5.90
N GLN A 23 -4.62 0.47 -6.74
CA GLN A 23 -3.62 1.53 -6.84
C GLN A 23 -3.43 2.30 -5.53
N ALA A 24 -4.52 2.60 -4.82
CA ALA A 24 -4.44 3.28 -3.52
C ALA A 24 -3.70 2.42 -2.48
N VAL A 25 -3.98 1.11 -2.46
CA VAL A 25 -3.30 0.16 -1.58
C VAL A 25 -1.81 0.04 -1.93
N ASP A 26 -1.46 -0.05 -3.21
CA ASP A 26 -0.05 -0.08 -3.66
C ASP A 26 0.68 1.21 -3.24
N LEU A 27 0.08 2.37 -3.48
CA LEU A 27 0.65 3.66 -3.10
C LEU A 27 0.90 3.74 -1.60
N TYR A 28 -0.07 3.35 -0.78
CA TYR A 28 0.05 3.38 0.68
C TYR A 28 1.18 2.47 1.19
N ASN A 29 1.26 1.25 0.66
CA ASN A 29 2.18 0.22 1.13
C ASN A 29 3.61 0.40 0.59
N ASN A 30 3.75 0.81 -0.68
CA ASN A 30 5.03 0.75 -1.38
C ASN A 30 5.63 2.11 -1.70
N ARG A 31 4.82 3.17 -1.83
CA ARG A 31 5.28 4.46 -2.36
C ARG A 31 5.22 5.61 -1.37
N ARG A 32 4.28 5.60 -0.42
CA ARG A 32 4.11 6.69 0.57
C ARG A 32 4.90 6.40 1.84
N PRO A 33 5.93 7.19 2.15
CA PRO A 33 6.60 7.14 3.44
C PRO A 33 5.70 7.73 4.53
N HIS A 34 5.66 7.09 5.69
CA HIS A 34 4.82 7.53 6.81
C HIS A 34 5.67 8.06 7.96
N LEU A 35 5.23 9.15 8.58
CA LEU A 35 5.91 9.78 9.72
C LEU A 35 6.05 8.81 10.91
N SER A 36 5.00 8.05 11.21
CA SER A 36 4.99 7.03 12.28
C SER A 36 6.00 5.90 12.05
N LEU A 37 6.46 5.71 10.81
CA LEU A 37 7.46 4.72 10.43
C LEU A 37 8.85 5.32 10.21
N GLY A 38 9.06 6.58 10.62
CA GLY A 38 10.32 7.29 10.44
C GLY A 38 10.63 7.55 8.96
N MET A 39 9.62 7.98 8.20
CA MET A 39 9.71 8.21 6.75
C MET A 39 10.08 6.95 5.95
N LYS A 40 9.64 5.78 6.43
CA LYS A 40 9.68 4.51 5.69
C LYS A 40 8.29 4.14 5.21
N THR A 41 8.21 3.30 4.19
CA THR A 41 6.95 2.72 3.72
C THR A 41 6.59 1.49 4.57
N PRO A 42 5.31 1.09 4.64
CA PRO A 42 4.89 -0.10 5.36
C PRO A 42 5.64 -1.35 4.87
N GLN A 43 5.84 -1.49 3.55
CA GLN A 43 6.60 -2.62 2.99
C GLN A 43 8.06 -2.62 3.45
N GLN A 44 8.70 -1.46 3.58
CA GLN A 44 10.09 -1.37 4.05
C GLN A 44 10.25 -1.82 5.51
N VAL A 45 9.23 -1.64 6.35
CA VAL A 45 9.25 -2.07 7.75
C VAL A 45 8.91 -3.56 7.86
N HIS A 46 7.85 -4.01 7.18
CA HIS A 46 7.44 -5.42 7.20
C HIS A 46 8.47 -6.38 6.57
N LYS A 47 9.17 -5.96 5.50
CA LYS A 47 10.25 -6.78 4.92
C LYS A 47 11.42 -6.97 5.86
N LYS A 48 11.67 -6.02 6.78
CA LYS A 48 12.73 -6.11 7.80
C LYS A 48 12.33 -6.93 9.03
N SER A 49 11.03 -7.06 9.28
CA SER A 49 10.50 -7.76 10.45
C SER A 49 10.15 -9.24 10.20
N ARG A 50 10.34 -9.76 8.99
CA ARG A 50 10.31 -11.22 8.77
C ARG A 50 11.66 -11.79 9.18
N PRO A 51 11.72 -12.65 10.22
CA PRO A 51 12.88 -13.50 10.41
C PRO A 51 13.14 -14.29 9.13
N LEU A 52 14.41 -14.42 8.76
CA LEU A 52 14.87 -15.28 7.68
C LEU A 52 14.67 -16.75 8.13
N GLU A 53 13.46 -17.26 8.08
CA GLU A 53 13.16 -18.64 8.48
C GLU A 53 12.62 -19.44 7.28
N ALA A 54 13.32 -20.55 7.03
CA ALA A 54 12.98 -21.68 6.17
C ALA A 54 13.07 -21.49 4.64
N THR A 55 14.26 -21.20 4.11
CA THR A 55 14.67 -21.92 2.89
C THR A 55 14.92 -23.36 3.29
N GLY A 56 13.85 -24.17 3.27
CA GLY A 56 13.95 -25.61 3.35
C GLY A 56 14.77 -26.10 2.16
N THR A 57 16.01 -26.48 2.43
CA THR A 57 16.82 -27.33 1.56
C THR A 57 16.04 -28.62 1.33
N ILE A 58 15.68 -28.88 0.08
CA ILE A 58 15.41 -30.22 -0.46
C ILE A 58 16.62 -30.65 -1.28
#